data_AF-A0A7C7U921-F1
#
_entry.id   AF-A0A7C7U921-F1
#
_cell.length_a   1.000
_cell.length_b   1.000
_cell.length_c   1.000
_cell.angle_alpha   90.00
_cell.angle_beta   90.00
_cell.angle_gamma   90.00
#
_symmetry.space_group_name_H-M   'P 1'
#
loop_
_entity.id
_entity.type
_entity.pdbx_description
1 polymer ?
#
loop_
_entity_poly.entity_id
_entity_poly.type
_entity_poly.pdbx_seq_one_letter_code
_entity_poly.pdbx_strand_id
1 'polypeptide(L)'
;MNKSIILNSRPDGLPTKENFLLKTEGIPKIVEGEILLKALYVSVDPYIRGRMNDVKSYVPPFEVGKPMQSGVVAEVVESKNKGYSVGIHLTGMLEWKKYQVSSGVGLENI
;
A
#
# COMPACT_ATOMS: atom_id res chain seq x y z
N MET A 1 9.78 12.60 -3.81
CA MET A 1 8.32 12.76 -3.66
C MET A 1 7.67 11.38 -3.60
N ASN A 2 6.78 11.17 -2.65
CA ASN A 2 6.00 9.94 -2.48
C ASN A 2 4.61 10.12 -3.07
N LYS A 3 4.18 9.21 -3.94
CA LYS A 3 2.86 9.24 -4.59
C LYS A 3 2.00 8.12 -4.05
N SER A 4 0.74 8.42 -3.76
CA SER A 4 -0.24 7.47 -3.22
C SER A 4 -1.56 7.54 -3.98
N ILE A 5 -2.22 6.41 -4.19
CA ILE A 5 -3.59 6.37 -4.72
C ILE A 5 -4.56 6.23 -3.55
N ILE A 6 -5.38 7.27 -3.36
CA ILE A 6 -6.35 7.39 -2.29
C ILE A 6 -7.73 7.03 -2.82
N LEU A 7 -8.54 6.32 -2.03
CA LEU A 7 -9.97 6.21 -2.30
C LEU A 7 -10.64 7.55 -1.98
N ASN A 8 -10.99 8.32 -3.00
CA ASN A 8 -11.56 9.65 -2.85
C ASN A 8 -13.07 9.62 -2.54
N SER A 9 -13.79 8.66 -3.13
CA SER A 9 -15.21 8.44 -2.92
C SER A 9 -15.58 7.00 -3.24
N ARG A 10 -16.71 6.52 -2.73
CA ARG A 10 -17.19 5.17 -3.05
C ARG A 10 -17.84 5.17 -4.45
N PRO A 11 -17.50 4.20 -5.31
CA PRO A 11 -18.11 4.11 -6.63
C PRO A 11 -19.55 3.61 -6.54
N ASP A 12 -20.45 4.24 -7.29
CA ASP A 12 -21.74 3.66 -7.64
C ASP A 12 -21.60 2.92 -8.98
N GLY A 13 -21.91 1.62 -8.99
CA GLY A 13 -21.63 0.78 -10.16
C GLY A 13 -20.13 0.58 -10.44
N LEU A 14 -19.66 0.94 -11.64
CA LEU A 14 -18.26 0.76 -12.04
C LEU A 14 -17.39 1.93 -11.49
N PRO A 15 -16.16 1.66 -11.00
CA PRO A 15 -15.26 2.71 -10.58
C PRO A 15 -14.90 3.65 -11.74
N THR A 16 -14.95 4.95 -11.47
CA THR A 16 -14.48 6.00 -12.38
C THR A 16 -13.20 6.63 -11.83
N LYS A 17 -12.57 7.52 -12.61
CA LYS A 17 -11.37 8.24 -12.17
C LYS A 17 -11.63 9.12 -10.95
N GLU A 18 -12.86 9.63 -10.77
CA GLU A 18 -13.24 10.52 -9.67
C GLU A 18 -13.24 9.82 -8.30
N ASN A 19 -13.35 8.49 -8.29
CA ASN A 19 -13.26 7.70 -7.07
C ASN A 19 -11.83 7.61 -6.54
N PHE A 20 -10.83 8.06 -7.29
CA PHE A 20 -9.43 7.99 -6.92
C PHE A 20 -8.77 9.36 -6.91
N LEU A 21 -7.88 9.57 -5.96
CA LEU A 21 -7.05 10.78 -5.88
C LEU A 21 -5.58 10.40 -5.84
N LEU A 22 -4.78 11.01 -6.72
CA LEU A 22 -3.33 10.93 -6.65
C LEU A 22 -2.81 11.96 -5.65
N LYS A 23 -2.40 11.49 -4.46
CA LYS A 23 -1.81 12.34 -3.42
C LYS A 23 -0.29 12.31 -3.52
N THR A 24 0.36 13.47 -3.40
CA THR A 24 1.83 13.60 -3.39
C THR A 24 2.30 14.19 -2.07
N GLU A 25 3.25 13.53 -1.41
CA GLU A 25 3.80 13.92 -0.11
C GLU A 25 5.32 13.73 -0.05
N GLY A 26 5.92 14.06 1.10
CA GLY A 26 7.31 13.72 1.41
C GLY A 26 7.51 12.20 1.50
N ILE A 27 8.74 11.75 1.21
CA ILE A 27 9.13 10.36 1.51
C ILE A 27 9.26 10.28 3.05
N PRO A 28 8.60 9.32 3.70
CA PRO A 28 8.70 9.19 5.16
C PRO A 28 10.12 8.80 5.56
N LYS A 29 10.53 9.20 6.76
CA LYS A 29 11.80 8.79 7.37
C LYS A 29 11.54 7.59 8.28
N ILE A 30 12.49 6.66 8.33
CA ILE A 30 12.41 5.48 9.20
C ILE A 30 13.10 5.69 10.55
N VAL A 31 12.62 5.00 11.58
CA VAL A 31 13.24 4.89 12.90
C VAL A 31 13.80 3.47 13.14
N GLU A 32 14.40 3.25 14.32
CA GLU A 32 14.96 1.93 14.68
C GLU A 32 13.89 0.83 14.60
N GLY A 33 14.23 -0.32 14.01
CA GLY A 33 13.31 -1.44 13.81
C GLY A 33 12.46 -1.34 12.53
N GLU A 34 12.60 -0.28 11.74
CA GLU A 34 11.82 -0.08 10.52
C GLU A 34 12.66 -0.22 9.24
N ILE A 35 11.94 -0.44 8.14
CA ILE A 35 12.44 -0.44 6.77
C ILE A 35 11.63 0.53 5.91
N LEU A 36 12.30 1.16 4.95
CA LEU A 36 11.63 1.94 3.91
C LEU A 36 11.50 1.05 2.67
N LEU A 37 10.25 0.85 2.25
CA LEU A 37 9.91 0.07 1.08
C LEU A 37 9.62 0.98 -0.10
N LYS A 38 10.07 0.57 -1.29
CA LYS A 38 9.67 1.15 -2.57
C LYS A 38 8.83 0.13 -3.32
N ALA A 39 7.57 0.46 -3.59
CA ALA A 39 6.70 -0.42 -4.38
C ALA A 39 7.24 -0.56 -5.82
N LEU A 40 7.31 -1.79 -6.30
CA LEU A 40 7.70 -2.14 -7.67
C LEU A 40 6.48 -2.56 -8.49
N TYR A 41 5.62 -3.41 -7.91
CA TYR A 41 4.42 -3.92 -8.55
C TYR A 41 3.25 -3.92 -7.57
N VAL A 42 2.06 -3.64 -8.09
CA VAL A 42 0.80 -3.63 -7.33
C VAL A 42 -0.15 -4.62 -8.00
N SER A 43 -0.73 -5.52 -7.22
CA SER A 43 -1.78 -6.43 -7.68
C SER A 43 -3.11 -5.70 -7.77
N VAL A 44 -3.84 -5.91 -8.86
CA VAL A 44 -5.18 -5.34 -9.09
C VAL A 44 -6.15 -6.48 -9.35
N ASP A 45 -6.82 -6.91 -8.29
CA ASP A 45 -7.65 -8.11 -8.30
C ASP A 45 -9.15 -7.77 -8.20
N PRO A 46 -10.06 -8.63 -8.71
CA PRO A 46 -11.51 -8.39 -8.65
C PRO A 46 -12.07 -8.12 -7.24
N TYR A 47 -11.49 -8.72 -6.19
CA TYR A 47 -11.96 -8.53 -4.80
C TYR A 47 -11.85 -7.07 -4.32
N ILE A 48 -10.95 -6.28 -4.92
CA ILE A 48 -10.75 -4.87 -4.59
C ILE A 48 -12.05 -4.08 -4.79
N ARG A 49 -12.85 -4.41 -5.83
CA ARG A 49 -14.14 -3.78 -6.06
C ARG A 49 -15.10 -3.98 -4.89
N GLY A 50 -15.14 -5.18 -4.31
CA GLY A 50 -15.99 -5.47 -3.15
C GLY A 50 -15.61 -4.63 -1.94
N ARG A 51 -14.30 -4.44 -1.71
CA ARG A 51 -13.78 -3.64 -0.60
C ARG A 51 -14.04 -2.13 -0.74
N MET A 52 -14.37 -1.62 -1.93
CA MET A 52 -14.74 -0.20 -2.11
C MET A 52 -16.16 0.11 -1.58
N ASN A 53 -17.03 -0.90 -1.46
CA ASN A 53 -18.39 -0.75 -0.94
C ASN A 53 -18.40 -0.74 0.59
N ASP A 54 -19.32 0.00 1.19
CA ASP A 54 -19.55 0.00 2.64
C ASP A 54 -20.51 -1.11 3.08
N VAL A 55 -20.16 -2.35 2.75
CA VAL A 55 -20.96 -3.51 3.09
C VAL A 55 -20.19 -4.41 4.03
N LYS A 56 -20.91 -5.03 4.97
CA LYS A 56 -20.31 -5.96 5.92
C LYS A 56 -19.68 -7.12 5.15
N SER A 57 -18.38 -7.31 5.35
CA SER A 57 -17.58 -8.37 4.77
C SER A 57 -16.58 -8.89 5.80
N TYR A 58 -16.01 -10.06 5.53
CA TYR A 58 -14.95 -10.68 6.34
C TYR A 58 -13.62 -9.91 6.25
N VAL A 59 -13.38 -9.17 5.17
CA VAL A 59 -12.28 -8.19 5.07
C VAL A 59 -12.86 -6.79 5.23
N PRO A 60 -12.29 -5.92 6.09
CA PRO A 60 -12.74 -4.55 6.22
C PRO A 60 -12.75 -3.80 4.88
N PRO A 61 -13.78 -2.97 4.64
CA PRO A 61 -13.84 -2.12 3.47
C PRO A 61 -12.72 -1.09 3.52
N PHE A 62 -12.37 -0.55 2.35
CA PHE A 62 -11.50 0.61 2.26
C PHE A 62 -12.17 1.82 2.88
N GLU A 63 -11.37 2.58 3.61
CA GLU A 63 -11.74 3.88 4.16
C GLU A 63 -11.59 4.98 3.10
N VAL A 64 -12.62 5.82 2.96
CA VAL A 64 -12.54 7.01 2.11
C VAL A 64 -11.51 7.99 2.71
N GLY A 65 -10.69 8.58 1.86
CA GLY A 65 -9.58 9.46 2.25
C GLY A 65 -8.29 8.71 2.61
N LYS A 66 -8.28 7.37 2.57
CA LYS A 66 -7.09 6.55 2.83
C LYS A 66 -6.51 5.92 1.55
N PRO A 67 -5.21 5.57 1.57
CA PRO A 67 -4.60 4.78 0.51
C PRO A 67 -5.33 3.46 0.26
N MET A 68 -5.46 3.09 -1.01
CA MET A 68 -5.88 1.74 -1.41
C MET A 68 -4.85 0.70 -0.94
N GLN A 69 -5.25 -0.58 -0.79
CA GLN A 69 -4.35 -1.66 -0.36
C GLN A 69 -4.62 -2.95 -1.14
N SER A 70 -3.56 -3.66 -1.50
CA SER A 70 -3.61 -5.01 -2.10
C SER A 70 -2.27 -5.73 -1.91
N GLY A 71 -2.07 -6.86 -2.58
CA GLY A 71 -0.75 -7.48 -2.68
C GLY A 71 0.21 -6.58 -3.45
N VAL A 72 1.39 -6.36 -2.90
CA VAL A 72 2.44 -5.49 -3.50
C VAL A 72 3.79 -6.19 -3.37
N VAL A 73 4.58 -6.11 -4.43
CA VAL A 73 6.00 -6.42 -4.40
C VAL A 73 6.78 -5.13 -4.21
N ALA A 74 7.66 -5.09 -3.22
CA ALA A 74 8.45 -3.92 -2.86
C ALA A 74 9.92 -4.25 -2.59
N GLU A 75 10.79 -3.29 -2.85
CA GLU A 75 12.22 -3.35 -2.56
C GLU A 75 12.52 -2.59 -1.26
N VAL A 76 13.36 -3.14 -0.39
CA VAL A 76 13.93 -2.41 0.75
C VAL A 76 14.95 -1.39 0.24
N VAL A 77 14.66 -0.10 0.36
CA VAL A 77 15.55 0.99 -0.11
C VAL A 77 16.30 1.71 1.02
N GLU A 78 15.85 1.55 2.26
CA GLU A 78 16.54 1.98 3.49
C GLU A 78 16.18 1.01 4.60
N SER A 79 17.09 0.73 5.54
CA SER A 79 16.82 -0.17 6.66
C SER A 79 17.51 0.29 7.93
N LYS A 80 16.73 0.27 9.03
CA LYS A 80 17.20 0.31 10.42
C LYS A 80 16.70 -0.93 11.18
N ASN A 81 16.44 -2.01 10.44
CA ASN A 81 16.01 -3.29 10.99
C ASN A 81 17.05 -4.35 10.62
N LYS A 82 17.67 -4.97 11.64
CA LYS A 82 18.73 -5.98 11.47
C LYS A 82 18.28 -7.23 10.71
N GLY A 83 16.97 -7.49 10.61
CA GLY A 83 16.41 -8.62 9.88
C GLY A 83 16.30 -8.40 8.37
N TYR A 84 16.48 -7.17 7.87
CA TYR A 84 16.24 -6.83 6.47
C TYR A 84 17.36 -5.94 5.91
N SER A 85 18.05 -6.43 4.89
CA SER A 85 19.05 -5.68 4.15
C SER A 85 18.42 -4.88 3.01
N VAL A 86 19.05 -3.75 2.65
CA VAL A 86 18.71 -2.99 1.45
C VAL A 86 18.89 -3.87 0.20
N GLY A 87 17.97 -3.75 -0.76
CA GLY A 87 17.93 -4.52 -2.00
C GLY A 87 17.14 -5.83 -1.91
N ILE A 88 16.71 -6.25 -0.71
CA ILE A 88 15.80 -7.40 -0.56
C ILE A 88 14.43 -7.04 -1.14
N HIS A 89 13.83 -8.01 -1.81
CA HIS A 89 12.47 -7.93 -2.34
C HIS A 89 11.51 -8.63 -1.40
N LEU A 90 10.43 -7.95 -1.06
CA LEU A 90 9.40 -8.41 -0.17
C LEU A 90 8.03 -8.36 -0.85
N THR A 91 7.15 -9.27 -0.47
CA THR A 91 5.74 -9.25 -0.86
C THR A 91 4.82 -9.27 0.36
N GLY A 92 3.66 -8.65 0.23
CA GLY A 92 2.62 -8.68 1.25
C GLY A 92 1.49 -7.70 0.98
N MET A 93 0.56 -7.59 1.93
CA MET A 93 -0.54 -6.63 1.86
C MET A 93 -0.02 -5.25 2.25
N LEU A 94 0.11 -4.37 1.26
CA LEU A 94 0.66 -3.02 1.44
C LEU A 94 -0.26 -1.97 0.80
N GLU A 95 -0.01 -0.71 1.17
CA GLU A 95 -0.71 0.43 0.58
C GLU A 95 -0.19 0.73 -0.82
N TRP A 96 -1.07 1.28 -1.66
CA TRP A 96 -0.76 1.79 -2.99
C TRP A 96 0.00 3.12 -2.86
N LYS A 97 1.22 3.02 -2.34
CA LYS A 97 2.18 4.10 -2.14
C LYS A 97 3.49 3.75 -2.81
N LYS A 98 4.14 4.75 -3.40
CA LYS A 98 5.46 4.58 -4.00
C LYS A 98 6.51 4.25 -2.93
N TYR A 99 6.44 4.90 -1.78
CA TYR A 99 7.29 4.64 -0.62
C TYR A 99 6.43 4.48 0.64
N GLN A 100 6.75 3.49 1.48
CA GLN A 100 6.07 3.28 2.76
C GLN A 100 6.99 2.66 3.80
N VAL A 101 6.72 2.95 5.06
CA VAL A 101 7.45 2.41 6.21
C VAL A 101 6.81 1.09 6.62
N SER A 102 7.62 0.11 7.00
CA SER A 102 7.16 -1.16 7.58
C SER A 102 8.14 -1.61 8.66
N SER A 103 7.67 -2.45 9.59
CA SER A 103 8.53 -3.20 10.50
C SER A 103 8.99 -4.55 9.92
N GLY A 104 8.48 -4.93 8.74
CA GLY A 104 8.68 -6.24 8.13
C GLY A 104 7.63 -7.28 8.51
N VAL A 105 6.81 -7.03 9.53
CA VAL A 105 5.76 -7.96 9.97
C VAL A 105 4.74 -8.16 8.85
N GLY A 106 4.43 -9.43 8.57
CA GLY A 106 3.47 -9.82 7.53
C GLY A 106 4.02 -9.71 6.10
N LEU A 107 5.34 -9.55 5.94
CA LEU A 107 6.02 -9.55 4.64
C LEU A 107 6.87 -10.81 4.47
N GLU A 108 6.88 -11.31 3.24
CA GLU A 108 7.61 -12.52 2.84
C GLU A 108 8.70 -12.16 1.83
N ASN A 109 9.84 -12.84 1.88
CA ASN A 109 10.88 -12.73 0.86
C ASN A 109 10.43 -13.44 -0.42
N ILE A 110 10.82 -12.89 -1.57
CA ILE A 110 10.60 -13.47 -2.90
C ILE A 110 11.90 -13.65 -3.67
#